data_AF-A0A431HFF2-F1
#
_entry.id   AF-A0A431HFF2-F1
#
_cell.length_a   1.000
_cell.length_b   1.000
_cell.length_c   1.000
_cell.angle_alpha   90.00
_cell.angle_beta   90.00
_cell.angle_gamma   90.00
#
_symmetry.space_group_name_H-M   'P 1'
#
loop_
_entity.id
_entity.type
_entity.pdbx_description
1 polymer ?
#
loop_
_entity_poly.entity_id
_entity_poly.type
_entity_poly.pdbx_seq_one_letter_code
_entity_poly.pdbx_strand_id
1 'polypeptide(L)'
;MSKIFKIENDELILDKDYLRGIPEFKAILERDRGSKGDADGRKKFRAWKEFMYLYIVSSFYSYPNLGGFNEKDTHRAAIVESELEPDFQPDSLLKQAIVKNRELEKAIVPTLNTINTILKGLKVSDKICVNIIKNIESVIEKQELENNEKINRGEMIDLASDLVLTQGLIDQLEQLTKIANTLPKTINTLEDLYNKLAKEEAGQKIARGGRAIGNRAE
;
A
#
# COMPACT_ATOMS: atom_id res chain seq x y z
N MET A 1 -9.91 4.31 -14.85
CA MET A 1 -9.73 5.20 -13.68
C MET A 1 -11.10 5.46 -13.05
N SER A 2 -11.28 5.23 -11.75
CA SER A 2 -12.54 5.58 -11.06
C SER A 2 -12.68 7.10 -11.04
N LYS A 3 -13.78 7.64 -11.57
CA LYS A 3 -13.98 9.09 -11.71
C LYS A 3 -14.66 9.66 -10.46
N ILE A 4 -14.03 9.52 -9.29
CA ILE A 4 -14.58 10.10 -8.06
C ILE A 4 -14.55 11.64 -8.13
N PHE A 5 -13.49 12.18 -8.72
CA PHE A 5 -13.26 13.61 -8.91
C PHE A 5 -13.15 13.96 -10.40
N LYS A 6 -13.47 15.20 -10.72
CA LYS A 6 -13.29 15.82 -12.04
C LYS A 6 -12.74 17.23 -11.86
N ILE A 7 -12.08 17.75 -12.90
CA ILE A 7 -11.63 19.15 -12.94
C ILE A 7 -12.72 19.97 -13.63
N GLU A 8 -13.17 21.04 -12.98
CA GLU A 8 -14.09 22.02 -13.55
C GLU A 8 -13.60 23.41 -13.14
N ASN A 9 -13.40 24.31 -14.11
CA ASN A 9 -12.84 25.66 -13.89
C ASN A 9 -11.52 25.65 -13.09
N ASP A 10 -10.60 24.74 -13.44
CA ASP A 10 -9.31 24.52 -12.76
C ASP A 10 -9.41 24.09 -11.29
N GLU A 11 -10.60 23.75 -10.81
CA GLU A 11 -10.83 23.23 -9.46
C GLU A 11 -11.14 21.73 -9.48
N LEU A 12 -10.59 20.99 -8.51
CA LEU A 12 -10.90 19.58 -8.31
C LEU A 12 -12.21 19.43 -7.53
N ILE A 13 -13.25 18.95 -8.18
CA ILE A 13 -14.59 18.79 -7.59
C ILE A 13 -15.08 17.34 -7.69
N LEU A 14 -16.09 16.98 -6.89
CA LEU A 14 -16.73 15.67 -6.97
C LEU A 14 -17.49 15.52 -8.30
N ASP A 15 -17.31 14.37 -8.97
CA ASP A 15 -18.14 13.98 -10.10
C ASP A 15 -19.48 13.43 -9.60
N LYS A 16 -20.37 14.34 -9.18
CA LYS A 16 -21.65 13.99 -8.55
C LYS A 16 -22.52 13.09 -9.44
N ASP A 17 -22.40 13.17 -10.76
CA ASP A 17 -23.21 12.38 -11.68
C ASP A 17 -22.70 10.95 -11.77
N TYR A 18 -21.38 10.76 -11.88
CA TYR A 18 -20.78 9.42 -11.76
C TYR A 18 -21.10 8.77 -10.41
N LEU A 19 -20.92 9.51 -9.32
CA LEU A 19 -21.14 9.00 -7.97
C LEU A 19 -22.60 8.61 -7.70
N ARG A 20 -23.58 9.34 -8.26
CA ARG A 20 -25.00 8.95 -8.17
C ARG A 20 -25.32 7.65 -8.91
N GLY A 21 -24.53 7.31 -9.93
CA GLY A 21 -24.69 6.08 -10.71
C GLY A 21 -24.31 4.80 -9.97
N ILE A 22 -23.63 4.91 -8.83
CA ILE A 22 -23.17 3.77 -8.03
C ILE A 22 -23.87 3.81 -6.66
N PRO A 23 -24.70 2.81 -6.29
CA PRO A 23 -25.51 2.85 -5.08
C PRO A 23 -24.72 3.14 -3.80
N GLU A 24 -23.56 2.53 -3.62
CA GLU A 24 -22.70 2.70 -2.45
C GLU A 24 -22.16 4.13 -2.35
N PHE A 25 -21.83 4.76 -3.49
CA PHE A 25 -21.35 6.14 -3.53
C PHE A 25 -22.51 7.14 -3.36
N LYS A 26 -23.65 6.86 -3.97
CA LYS A 26 -24.88 7.64 -3.81
C LYS A 26 -25.26 7.77 -2.33
N ALA A 27 -25.15 6.69 -1.55
CA ALA A 27 -25.47 6.71 -0.13
C ALA A 27 -24.59 7.71 0.67
N ILE A 28 -23.30 7.80 0.33
CA ILE A 28 -22.35 8.77 0.91
C ILE A 28 -22.72 10.21 0.52
N LEU A 29 -23.10 10.44 -0.74
CA LEU A 29 -23.55 11.76 -1.18
C LEU A 29 -24.84 12.21 -0.51
N GLU A 30 -25.79 11.30 -0.31
CA GLU A 30 -27.11 11.62 0.23
C GLU A 30 -27.12 11.84 1.74
N ARG A 31 -26.24 11.19 2.49
CA ARG A 31 -26.13 11.39 3.94
C ARG A 31 -25.55 12.75 4.33
N ASP A 32 -24.81 13.40 3.42
CA ASP A 32 -24.30 14.74 3.66
C ASP A 32 -25.46 15.75 3.59
N ARG A 33 -25.97 16.13 4.77
CA ARG A 33 -27.03 17.12 4.96
C ARG A 33 -26.49 18.47 5.40
N GLY A 34 -25.19 18.69 5.27
CA GLY A 34 -24.51 19.91 5.67
C GLY A 34 -23.45 19.68 6.75
N SER A 35 -22.51 20.62 6.80
CA SER A 35 -21.40 20.64 7.75
C SER A 35 -21.01 22.08 8.09
N LYS A 36 -20.06 22.27 9.01
CA LYS A 36 -19.47 23.60 9.26
C LYS A 36 -18.95 24.19 7.93
N GLY A 37 -19.43 25.38 7.55
CA GLY A 37 -19.10 26.03 6.28
C GLY A 37 -19.99 25.65 5.07
N ASP A 38 -20.91 24.69 5.22
CA ASP A 38 -21.89 24.24 4.21
C ASP A 38 -23.20 23.84 4.92
N ALA A 39 -23.87 24.81 5.54
CA ALA A 39 -25.01 24.54 6.43
C ALA A 39 -26.21 23.89 5.71
N ASP A 40 -26.37 24.13 4.41
CA ASP A 40 -27.45 23.56 3.59
C ASP A 40 -27.04 22.28 2.83
N GLY A 41 -25.78 21.84 2.97
CA GLY A 41 -25.26 20.59 2.39
C GLY A 41 -25.18 20.59 0.86
N ARG A 42 -25.29 21.75 0.21
CA ARG A 42 -25.26 21.83 -1.26
C ARG A 42 -23.86 21.63 -1.81
N LYS A 43 -22.83 22.09 -1.07
CA LYS A 43 -21.43 21.97 -1.48
C LYS A 43 -20.90 20.55 -1.24
N LYS A 44 -21.52 19.78 -0.36
CA LYS A 44 -21.17 18.38 -0.06
C LYS A 44 -19.78 18.24 0.54
N PHE A 45 -19.42 19.14 1.45
CA PHE A 45 -18.08 19.20 2.04
C PHE A 45 -17.73 17.94 2.84
N ARG A 46 -18.66 17.38 3.60
CA ARG A 46 -18.41 16.15 4.34
C ARG A 46 -18.22 14.98 3.38
N ALA A 47 -19.08 14.86 2.36
CA ALA A 47 -18.94 13.83 1.35
C ALA A 47 -17.61 13.97 0.60
N TRP A 48 -17.17 15.19 0.30
CA TRP A 48 -15.86 15.43 -0.34
C TRP A 48 -14.73 14.82 0.49
N LYS A 49 -14.69 15.09 1.81
CA LYS A 49 -13.68 14.54 2.71
C LYS A 49 -13.74 13.02 2.75
N GLU A 50 -14.94 12.45 2.86
CA GLU A 50 -15.12 11.00 2.88
C GLU A 50 -14.74 10.33 1.54
N PHE A 51 -14.99 10.98 0.40
CA PHE A 51 -14.55 10.51 -0.91
C PHE A 51 -13.04 10.66 -1.12
N MET A 52 -12.41 11.68 -0.55
CA MET A 52 -10.95 11.82 -0.55
C MET A 52 -10.33 10.70 0.28
N TYR A 53 -10.86 10.45 1.48
CA TYR A 53 -10.46 9.31 2.30
C TYR A 53 -10.60 8.00 1.53
N LEU A 54 -11.78 7.77 0.93
CA LEU A 54 -12.05 6.58 0.12
C LEU A 54 -11.05 6.43 -1.02
N TYR A 55 -10.78 7.49 -1.79
CA TYR A 55 -9.81 7.48 -2.89
C TYR A 55 -8.43 7.04 -2.38
N ILE A 56 -7.96 7.63 -1.29
CA ILE A 56 -6.62 7.35 -0.75
C ILE A 56 -6.50 5.90 -0.25
N VAL A 57 -7.53 5.35 0.39
CA VAL A 57 -7.47 3.98 0.94
C VAL A 57 -7.76 2.87 -0.07
N SER A 58 -8.47 3.19 -1.16
CA SER A 58 -9.00 2.20 -2.09
C SER A 58 -8.42 2.27 -3.48
N SER A 59 -8.02 3.46 -3.95
CA SER A 59 -7.53 3.62 -5.31
C SER A 59 -6.12 3.10 -5.46
N PHE A 60 -5.88 2.37 -6.53
CA PHE A 60 -4.58 1.85 -6.89
C PHE A 60 -3.60 2.93 -7.33
N TYR A 61 -4.10 4.09 -7.77
CA TYR A 61 -3.30 5.25 -8.14
C TYR A 61 -3.00 6.19 -6.96
N SER A 62 -3.60 5.96 -5.80
CA SER A 62 -3.31 6.76 -4.62
C SER A 62 -1.83 6.61 -4.21
N TYR A 63 -1.23 7.71 -3.78
CA TYR A 63 0.19 7.73 -3.40
C TYR A 63 0.55 6.70 -2.31
N PRO A 64 -0.30 6.33 -1.32
CA PRO A 64 0.07 5.30 -0.36
C PRO A 64 0.14 3.93 -1.02
N ASN A 65 -0.79 3.63 -1.94
CA ASN A 65 -0.80 2.34 -2.62
C ASN A 65 0.35 2.21 -3.64
N LEU A 66 0.65 3.27 -4.40
CA LEU A 66 1.85 3.36 -5.24
C LEU A 66 3.15 3.37 -4.42
N GLY A 67 3.09 3.86 -3.19
CA GLY A 67 4.20 3.83 -2.25
C GLY A 67 4.30 2.51 -1.46
N GLY A 68 3.46 1.51 -1.72
CA GLY A 68 3.48 0.23 -1.00
C GLY A 68 3.11 0.31 0.49
N PHE A 69 2.40 1.34 0.93
CA PHE A 69 2.01 1.54 2.33
C PHE A 69 1.16 0.37 2.84
N ASN A 70 1.31 0.06 4.13
CA ASN A 70 0.45 -0.90 4.81
C ASN A 70 -0.88 -0.24 5.20
N GLU A 71 -1.90 -1.02 5.60
CA GLU A 71 -3.24 -0.50 5.90
C GLU A 71 -3.26 0.59 6.98
N LYS A 72 -2.44 0.46 8.03
CA LYS A 72 -2.35 1.43 9.11
C LYS A 72 -1.74 2.75 8.65
N ASP A 73 -0.67 2.68 7.84
CA ASP A 73 -0.02 3.88 7.30
C ASP A 73 -0.92 4.56 6.26
N THR A 74 -1.62 3.78 5.42
CA THR A 74 -2.60 4.27 4.46
C THR A 74 -3.80 4.94 5.16
N HIS A 75 -4.30 4.37 6.26
CA HIS A 75 -5.37 4.98 7.04
C HIS A 75 -4.97 6.33 7.64
N ARG A 76 -3.76 6.41 8.22
CA ARG A 76 -3.20 7.66 8.76
C ARG A 76 -3.06 8.73 7.69
N ALA A 77 -2.46 8.36 6.55
CA ALA A 77 -2.37 9.22 5.37
C ALA A 77 -3.75 9.73 4.94
N ALA A 78 -4.72 8.82 4.81
CA ALA A 78 -6.07 9.18 4.37
C ALA A 78 -6.75 10.15 5.33
N ILE A 79 -6.61 10.00 6.66
CA ILE A 79 -7.18 10.95 7.64
C ILE A 79 -6.59 12.34 7.45
N VAL A 80 -5.27 12.45 7.36
CA VAL A 80 -4.56 13.73 7.24
C VAL A 80 -4.96 14.47 5.96
N GLU A 81 -4.88 13.79 4.83
CA GLU A 81 -5.12 14.40 3.51
C GLU A 81 -6.61 14.68 3.24
N SER A 82 -7.51 13.94 3.89
CA SER A 82 -8.96 14.22 3.81
C SER A 82 -9.43 15.23 4.84
N GLU A 83 -8.54 15.72 5.71
CA GLU A 83 -8.85 16.62 6.83
C GLU A 83 -10.01 16.09 7.71
N LEU A 84 -10.02 14.77 7.95
CA LEU A 84 -10.94 14.14 8.90
C LEU A 84 -10.33 14.19 10.30
N GLU A 85 -11.18 13.97 11.32
CA GLU A 85 -10.74 13.97 12.71
C GLU A 85 -9.69 12.86 12.96
N PRO A 86 -8.71 13.06 13.86
CA PRO A 86 -7.63 12.10 14.08
C PRO A 86 -8.08 10.69 14.52
N ASP A 87 -9.25 10.59 15.15
CA ASP A 87 -9.87 9.35 15.62
C ASP A 87 -10.93 8.81 14.64
N PHE A 88 -11.08 9.42 13.47
CA PHE A 88 -12.06 9.03 12.47
C PHE A 88 -11.95 7.55 12.10
N GLN A 89 -13.08 6.85 12.15
CA GLN A 89 -13.20 5.48 11.67
C GLN A 89 -14.29 5.39 10.59
N PRO A 90 -14.03 4.69 9.47
CA PRO A 90 -15.02 4.54 8.43
C PRO A 90 -16.20 3.69 8.95
N ASP A 91 -17.40 4.23 8.79
CA ASP A 91 -18.63 3.52 9.11
C ASP A 91 -19.00 2.47 8.05
N SER A 92 -20.13 1.79 8.24
CA SER A 92 -20.55 0.70 7.36
C SER A 92 -20.74 1.15 5.91
N LEU A 93 -21.33 2.32 5.69
CA LEU A 93 -21.54 2.87 4.34
C LEU A 93 -20.20 3.18 3.66
N LEU A 94 -19.28 3.84 4.36
CA LEU A 94 -17.97 4.18 3.78
C LEU A 94 -17.15 2.93 3.51
N LYS A 95 -17.21 1.91 4.38
CA LYS A 95 -16.58 0.60 4.15
C LYS A 95 -17.11 -0.09 2.91
N GLN A 96 -18.43 -0.08 2.68
CA GLN A 96 -19.04 -0.65 1.48
C GLN A 96 -18.58 0.08 0.22
N ALA A 97 -18.57 1.42 0.26
CA ALA A 97 -18.06 2.24 -0.85
C ALA A 97 -16.58 1.95 -1.15
N ILE A 98 -15.73 1.78 -0.13
CA ILE A 98 -14.31 1.41 -0.29
C ILE A 98 -14.17 0.06 -1.01
N VAL A 99 -14.95 -0.95 -0.59
CA VAL A 99 -14.96 -2.26 -1.24
C VAL A 99 -15.39 -2.11 -2.70
N LYS A 100 -16.46 -1.36 -2.94
CA LYS A 100 -16.97 -1.14 -4.29
C LYS A 100 -15.96 -0.47 -5.21
N ASN A 101 -15.26 0.55 -4.72
CA ASN A 101 -14.24 1.22 -5.52
C ASN A 101 -13.08 0.29 -5.88
N ARG A 102 -12.64 -0.56 -4.94
CA ARG A 102 -11.61 -1.58 -5.21
C ARG A 102 -12.08 -2.56 -6.28
N GLU A 103 -13.34 -3.00 -6.26
CA GLU A 103 -13.88 -3.88 -7.30
C GLU A 103 -13.85 -3.23 -8.68
N LEU A 104 -14.30 -1.97 -8.76
CA LEU A 104 -14.32 -1.21 -10.02
C LEU A 104 -12.90 -1.02 -10.57
N GLU A 105 -11.95 -0.64 -9.72
CA GLU A 105 -10.56 -0.48 -10.17
C GLU A 105 -9.89 -1.79 -10.54
N LYS A 106 -10.17 -2.90 -9.84
CA LYS A 106 -9.69 -4.24 -10.23
C LYS A 106 -10.20 -4.66 -11.60
N ALA A 107 -11.40 -4.23 -11.98
CA ALA A 107 -11.94 -4.53 -13.30
C ALA A 107 -11.30 -3.66 -14.41
N ILE A 108 -10.83 -2.46 -14.06
CA ILE A 108 -10.28 -1.50 -15.02
C ILE A 108 -8.76 -1.65 -15.21
N VAL A 109 -8.01 -1.87 -14.11
CA VAL A 109 -6.54 -1.92 -14.10
C VAL A 109 -6.00 -3.06 -13.19
N PRO A 110 -6.32 -4.34 -13.48
CA PRO A 110 -5.78 -5.50 -12.75
C PRO A 110 -4.25 -5.54 -12.63
N THR A 111 -3.50 -5.04 -13.64
CA THR A 111 -2.03 -5.03 -13.58
C THR A 111 -1.55 -4.14 -12.44
N LEU A 112 -2.18 -2.97 -12.25
CA LEU A 112 -1.81 -2.04 -11.19
C LEU A 112 -2.08 -2.61 -9.79
N ASN A 113 -3.16 -3.38 -9.61
CA ASN A 113 -3.38 -4.11 -8.36
C ASN A 113 -2.23 -5.07 -8.02
N THR A 114 -1.69 -5.75 -9.04
CA THR A 114 -0.57 -6.69 -8.88
C THR A 114 0.71 -5.94 -8.49
N ILE A 115 1.00 -4.83 -9.18
CA ILE A 115 2.12 -3.94 -8.84
C ILE A 115 2.03 -3.50 -7.38
N ASN A 116 0.87 -2.99 -6.95
CA ASN A 116 0.67 -2.52 -5.58
C ASN A 116 0.87 -3.63 -4.54
N THR A 117 0.48 -4.86 -4.87
CA THR A 117 0.70 -6.03 -3.99
C THR A 117 2.19 -6.35 -3.85
N ILE A 118 2.94 -6.32 -4.95
CA ILE A 118 4.40 -6.54 -4.94
C ILE A 118 5.11 -5.45 -4.14
N LEU A 119 4.73 -4.18 -4.33
CA LEU A 119 5.31 -3.05 -3.59
C LEU A 119 5.10 -3.16 -2.07
N LYS A 120 3.90 -3.60 -1.65
CA LYS A 120 3.63 -3.90 -0.23
C LYS A 120 4.50 -5.05 0.27
N GLY A 121 4.67 -6.10 -0.52
CA GLY A 121 5.58 -7.22 -0.22
C GLY A 121 7.02 -6.74 -0.03
N LEU A 122 7.53 -5.90 -0.92
CA LEU A 122 8.87 -5.31 -0.83
C LEU A 122 9.06 -4.49 0.45
N LYS A 123 8.07 -3.69 0.86
CA LYS A 123 8.13 -2.97 2.15
C LYS A 123 8.14 -3.90 3.37
N VAL A 124 7.44 -5.04 3.30
CA VAL A 124 7.49 -6.05 4.35
C VAL A 124 8.85 -6.71 4.39
N SER A 125 9.42 -7.07 3.23
CA SER A 125 10.77 -7.63 3.13
C SER A 125 11.82 -6.69 3.69
N ASP A 126 11.73 -5.39 3.39
CA ASP A 126 12.62 -4.36 3.96
C ASP A 126 12.55 -4.33 5.50
N LYS A 127 11.33 -4.31 6.08
CA LYS A 127 11.14 -4.38 7.53
C LYS A 127 11.72 -5.66 8.15
N ILE A 128 11.60 -6.80 7.46
CA ILE A 128 12.19 -8.06 7.90
C ILE A 128 13.72 -7.96 7.91
N CYS A 129 14.33 -7.46 6.84
CA CYS A 129 15.79 -7.26 6.76
C CYS A 129 16.29 -6.36 7.90
N VAL A 130 15.63 -5.22 8.13
CA VAL A 130 15.96 -4.30 9.23
C VAL A 130 15.84 -4.99 10.59
N ASN A 131 14.80 -5.79 10.82
CA ASN A 131 14.62 -6.50 12.08
C ASN A 131 15.65 -7.62 12.28
N ILE A 132 16.04 -8.33 11.21
CA ILE A 132 17.11 -9.33 11.26
C ILE A 132 18.43 -8.65 11.67
N ILE A 133 18.79 -7.54 11.02
CA ILE A 133 20.01 -6.78 11.35
C ILE A 133 19.99 -6.35 12.82
N LYS A 134 18.89 -5.73 13.28
CA LYS A 134 18.74 -5.30 14.68
C LYS A 134 18.85 -6.46 15.68
N ASN A 135 18.30 -7.62 15.35
CA ASN A 135 18.40 -8.80 16.20
C ASN A 135 19.85 -9.30 16.28
N ILE A 136 20.54 -9.37 15.13
CA ILE A 136 21.95 -9.77 15.07
C ILE A 136 22.79 -8.82 15.93
N GLU A 137 22.65 -7.51 15.72
CA GLU A 137 23.35 -6.48 16.52
C GLU A 137 23.06 -6.64 18.02
N SER A 138 21.78 -6.78 18.40
CA SER A 138 21.40 -6.91 19.81
C SER A 138 21.93 -8.18 20.47
N VAL A 139 22.00 -9.30 19.76
CA VAL A 139 22.55 -10.56 20.29
C VAL A 139 24.06 -10.46 20.45
N ILE A 140 24.77 -9.88 19.46
CA ILE A 140 26.22 -9.66 19.54
C ILE A 140 26.55 -8.77 20.74
N GLU A 141 25.88 -7.63 20.89
CA GLU A 141 26.11 -6.69 21.99
C GLU A 141 25.88 -7.34 23.37
N LYS A 142 24.78 -8.10 23.53
CA LYS A 142 24.49 -8.82 24.78
C LYS A 142 25.55 -9.86 25.09
N GLN A 143 25.97 -10.62 24.08
CA GLN A 143 26.97 -11.66 24.24
C GLN A 143 28.33 -11.07 24.65
N GLU A 144 28.74 -9.97 24.04
CA GLU A 144 29.98 -9.27 24.40
C GLU A 144 29.95 -8.75 25.84
N LEU A 145 28.83 -8.18 26.27
CA LEU A 145 28.64 -7.72 27.65
C LEU A 145 28.72 -8.88 28.66
N GLU A 146 28.00 -9.97 28.40
CA GLU A 146 28.01 -11.16 29.27
C GLU A 146 29.40 -11.79 29.37
N ASN A 147 30.11 -11.89 28.25
CA ASN A 147 31.46 -12.44 28.21
C ASN A 147 32.46 -11.55 28.96
N ASN A 148 32.37 -10.23 28.81
CA ASN A 148 33.20 -9.28 29.55
C ASN A 148 32.96 -9.37 31.06
N GLU A 149 31.70 -9.51 31.49
CA GLU A 149 31.38 -9.71 32.91
C GLU A 149 31.96 -11.03 33.47
N LYS A 150 31.82 -12.13 32.73
CA LYS A 150 32.41 -13.43 33.12
C LYS A 150 33.92 -13.32 33.26
N ILE A 151 34.61 -12.72 32.29
CA ILE A 151 36.06 -12.49 32.33
C ILE A 151 36.43 -11.67 33.58
N ASN A 152 35.72 -10.58 33.86
CA ASN A 152 35.97 -9.74 35.04
C ASN A 152 35.76 -10.48 36.36
N ARG A 153 34.86 -11.47 36.39
CA ARG A 153 34.64 -12.37 37.54
C ARG A 153 35.62 -13.55 37.59
N GLY A 154 36.50 -13.70 36.59
CA GLY A 154 37.41 -14.86 36.46
C GLY A 154 36.70 -16.15 36.07
N GLU A 155 35.47 -16.08 35.56
CA GLU A 155 34.69 -17.21 35.07
C GLU A 155 35.15 -17.62 33.67
N MET A 156 35.10 -18.92 33.38
CA MET A 156 35.41 -19.44 32.05
C MET A 156 34.23 -19.18 31.09
N ILE A 157 34.53 -18.78 29.86
CA ILE A 157 33.52 -18.64 28.81
C ILE A 157 33.08 -20.04 28.34
N ASP A 158 31.78 -20.26 28.25
CA ASP A 158 31.20 -21.48 27.69
C ASP A 158 31.20 -21.41 26.16
N LEU A 159 32.29 -21.88 25.57
CA LEU A 159 32.48 -21.91 24.11
C LEU A 159 31.39 -22.71 23.37
N ALA A 160 30.75 -23.69 24.01
CA ALA A 160 29.71 -24.49 23.37
C ALA A 160 28.43 -23.64 23.18
N SER A 161 28.03 -22.90 24.21
CA SER A 161 26.89 -21.96 24.13
C SER A 161 27.15 -20.85 23.11
N ASP A 162 28.36 -20.27 23.11
CA ASP A 162 28.74 -19.21 22.17
C ASP A 162 28.72 -19.71 20.71
N LEU A 163 29.13 -20.95 20.47
CA LEU A 163 29.07 -21.57 19.13
C LEU A 163 27.62 -21.73 18.66
N VAL A 164 26.71 -22.16 19.54
CA VAL A 164 25.28 -22.30 19.22
C VAL A 164 24.66 -20.95 18.86
N LEU A 165 24.98 -19.90 19.62
CA LEU A 165 24.53 -18.54 19.33
C LEU A 165 25.07 -18.06 17.98
N THR A 166 26.37 -18.26 17.73
CA THR A 166 27.01 -17.89 16.46
C THR A 166 26.35 -18.59 15.27
N GLN A 167 26.04 -19.88 15.40
CA GLN A 167 25.33 -20.61 14.34
C GLN A 167 23.93 -20.02 14.08
N GLY A 168 23.19 -19.66 15.13
CA GLY A 168 21.90 -18.99 14.99
C GLY A 168 21.98 -17.64 14.27
N LEU A 169 23.06 -16.87 14.49
CA LEU A 169 23.32 -15.62 13.77
C LEU A 169 23.66 -15.86 12.29
N ILE A 170 24.46 -16.89 11.99
CA ILE A 170 24.76 -17.30 10.61
C ILE A 170 23.47 -17.67 9.89
N ASP A 171 22.59 -18.46 10.51
CA ASP A 171 21.30 -18.85 9.91
C ASP A 171 20.42 -17.62 9.60
N GLN A 172 20.44 -16.59 10.46
CA GLN A 172 19.74 -15.33 10.21
C GLN A 172 20.37 -14.53 9.04
N LEU A 173 21.70 -14.49 8.94
CA LEU A 173 22.41 -13.87 7.81
C LEU A 173 22.12 -14.60 6.49
N GLU A 174 22.00 -15.92 6.50
CA GLU A 174 21.60 -16.70 5.33
C GLU A 174 20.18 -16.35 4.87
N GLN A 175 19.25 -16.16 5.81
CA GLN A 175 17.88 -15.71 5.48
C GLN A 175 17.89 -14.33 4.82
N LEU A 176 18.68 -13.39 5.35
CA LEU A 176 18.84 -12.06 4.74
C LEU A 176 19.41 -12.15 3.33
N THR A 177 20.43 -12.99 3.12
CA THR A 177 21.05 -13.21 1.81
C THR A 177 20.05 -13.82 0.81
N LYS A 178 19.21 -14.76 1.25
CA LYS A 178 18.13 -15.32 0.43
C LYS A 178 17.14 -14.24 -0.03
N ILE A 179 16.73 -13.34 0.87
CA ILE A 179 15.86 -12.21 0.51
C ILE A 179 16.57 -11.30 -0.50
N ALA A 180 17.79 -10.89 -0.20
CA ALA A 180 18.58 -9.99 -1.04
C ALA A 180 18.72 -10.52 -2.48
N ASN A 181 18.97 -11.81 -2.65
CA ASN A 181 19.11 -12.45 -3.97
C ASN A 181 17.79 -12.47 -4.78
N THR A 182 16.63 -12.37 -4.12
CA THR A 182 15.32 -12.34 -4.81
C THR A 182 14.87 -10.93 -5.21
N LEU A 183 15.46 -9.88 -4.61
CA LEU A 183 15.08 -8.49 -4.90
C LEU A 183 15.30 -8.09 -6.37
N PRO A 184 16.45 -8.38 -7.01
CA PRO A 184 16.66 -8.02 -8.41
C PRO A 184 15.61 -8.63 -9.35
N LYS A 185 15.27 -9.91 -9.15
CA LYS A 185 14.23 -10.59 -9.93
C LYS A 185 12.86 -9.94 -9.75
N THR A 186 12.56 -9.50 -8.54
CA THR A 186 11.29 -8.81 -8.23
C THR A 186 11.23 -7.43 -8.90
N ILE A 187 12.36 -6.70 -8.93
CA ILE A 187 12.48 -5.42 -9.64
C ILE A 187 12.25 -5.60 -11.14
N ASN A 188 12.91 -6.56 -11.78
CA ASN A 188 12.69 -6.84 -13.20
C ASN A 188 11.23 -7.21 -13.50
N THR A 189 10.59 -7.97 -12.59
CA THR A 189 9.16 -8.30 -12.71
C THR A 189 8.27 -7.05 -12.63
N LEU A 190 8.63 -6.06 -11.81
CA LEU A 190 7.92 -4.79 -11.73
C LEU A 190 8.04 -4.00 -13.04
N GLU A 191 9.23 -3.93 -13.64
CA GLU A 191 9.44 -3.27 -14.94
C GLU A 191 8.54 -3.89 -16.03
N ASP A 192 8.48 -5.22 -16.09
CA ASP A 192 7.59 -5.93 -17.01
C ASP A 192 6.11 -5.63 -16.76
N LEU A 193 5.70 -5.51 -15.49
CA LEU A 193 4.33 -5.15 -15.13
C LEU A 193 4.02 -3.69 -15.47
N TYR A 194 4.94 -2.75 -15.29
CA TYR A 194 4.75 -1.36 -15.73
C TYR A 194 4.58 -1.27 -17.26
N ASN A 195 5.37 -2.05 -18.02
CA ASN A 195 5.20 -2.16 -19.47
C ASN A 195 3.83 -2.72 -19.87
N LYS A 196 3.28 -3.67 -19.10
CA LYS A 196 1.92 -4.20 -19.32
C LYS A 196 0.84 -3.18 -18.96
N LEU A 197 1.02 -2.46 -17.85
CA LEU A 197 0.11 -1.41 -17.41
C LEU A 197 -0.01 -0.30 -18.47
N ALA A 198 1.12 0.16 -19.03
CA ALA A 198 1.11 1.16 -20.09
C ALA A 198 0.29 0.72 -21.33
N LYS A 199 0.34 -0.57 -21.68
CA LYS A 199 -0.47 -1.15 -22.79
C LYS A 199 -1.95 -1.25 -22.43
N GLU A 200 -2.25 -1.61 -21.19
CA GLU A 200 -3.61 -1.66 -20.65
C GLU A 200 -4.26 -0.27 -20.63
N GLU A 201 -3.52 0.75 -20.18
CA GLU A 201 -3.96 2.16 -20.19
C GLU A 201 -4.13 2.71 -21.61
N ALA A 202 -3.29 2.29 -22.56
CA ALA A 202 -3.43 2.64 -23.98
C ALA A 202 -4.59 1.93 -24.70
N GLY A 203 -5.34 1.07 -24.00
CA GLY A 203 -6.45 0.30 -24.59
C GLY A 203 -6.02 -0.76 -25.60
N GLN A 204 -4.72 -1.10 -25.66
CA GLN A 204 -4.22 -2.13 -26.57
C GLN A 204 -4.58 -3.51 -26.03
N LYS A 205 -5.59 -4.15 -26.63
CA LYS A 205 -5.90 -5.56 -26.37
C LYS A 205 -4.74 -6.43 -26.86
N ILE A 206 -3.94 -6.95 -25.93
CA ILE A 206 -2.90 -7.94 -26.20
C ILE A 206 -3.59 -9.31 -26.34
N ALA A 207 -3.47 -9.96 -27.49
CA ALA A 207 -3.93 -11.34 -27.64
C ALA A 207 -3.06 -12.29 -26.77
N ARG A 208 -3.65 -13.39 -26.28
CA ARG A 208 -2.87 -14.47 -25.63
C ARG A 208 -1.71 -14.88 -26.55
N GLY A 209 -0.48 -14.75 -26.06
CA GLY A 209 0.74 -15.00 -26.86
C GLY A 209 1.54 -13.75 -27.26
N GLY A 210 1.19 -12.56 -26.76
CA GLY A 210 2.05 -11.36 -26.89
C GLY A 210 1.99 -10.66 -28.25
N ARG A 211 1.08 -11.06 -29.14
CA ARG A 211 0.83 -10.33 -30.40
C ARG A 211 -0.27 -9.28 -30.19
N ALA A 212 -0.03 -8.08 -30.72
CA ALA A 212 -1.05 -7.06 -30.83
C ALA A 212 -2.16 -7.56 -31.77
N ILE A 213 -3.43 -7.38 -31.39
CA ILE A 213 -4.56 -7.61 -32.30
C ILE A 213 -4.49 -6.48 -33.33
N GLY A 214 -4.02 -6.79 -34.54
CA GLY A 214 -4.02 -5.83 -35.64
C GLY A 214 -5.44 -5.40 -35.94
N ASN A 215 -5.66 -4.08 -36.02
CA ASN A 215 -6.91 -3.52 -36.52
C ASN A 215 -7.15 -4.07 -37.94
N ARG A 216 -8.12 -4.96 -38.10
CA ARG A 216 -8.73 -5.18 -39.42
C ARG A 216 -9.53 -3.92 -39.70
N ALA A 217 -9.08 -3.15 -40.69
CA ALA A 217 -9.86 -2.07 -41.27
C ALA A 217 -11.19 -2.64 -41.79
N GLU A 218 -12.29 -2.01 -41.40
CA GLU A 218 -13.54 -2.04 -42.18
C GLU A 218 -13.40 -1.07 -43.36
#